data_AF-A0A7X4BMP3-F1
#
_entry.id   AF-A0A7X4BMP3-F1
#
_cell.length_a   1.000
_cell.length_b   1.000
_cell.length_c   1.000
_cell.angle_alpha   90.00
_cell.angle_beta   90.00
_cell.angle_gamma   90.00
#
_symmetry.space_group_name_H-M   'P 1'
#
loop_
_entity.id
_entity.type
_entity.pdbx_description
1 polymer ?
#
loop_
_entity_poly.entity_id
_entity_poly.type
_entity_poly.pdbx_seq_one_letter_code
_entity_poly.pdbx_strand_id
1 'polypeptide(L)' 'MSRKNKVLNIGDTAPLFTLPSHQRGEVSLETYHGVQHVILTFFRGTW' A
#
# COMPACT_ATOMS: atom_id res chain seq x y z
N MET A 1 -8.49 16.99 -7.76
CA MET A 1 -7.22 16.96 -7.00
C MET A 1 -6.14 16.40 -7.91
N SER A 2 -5.08 17.16 -8.20
CA SER A 2 -3.97 16.66 -9.03
C SER A 2 -3.28 15.52 -8.29
N ARG A 3 -3.27 14.31 -8.87
CA ARG A 3 -2.43 13.21 -8.38
C ARG A 3 -0.98 13.63 -8.59
N LYS A 4 -0.34 14.16 -7.55
CA LYS A 4 1.11 14.31 -7.53
C LYS A 4 1.68 12.89 -7.48
N ASN A 5 2.08 12.35 -8.63
CA ASN A 5 2.82 11.10 -8.68
C ASN A 5 4.17 11.34 -8.01
N LYS A 6 4.23 11.11 -6.70
CA LYS A 6 5.50 11.10 -5.96
C LYS A 6 6.20 9.79 -6.31
N VAL A 7 7.35 9.89 -6.96
CA VAL A 7 8.26 8.76 -7.11
C VAL A 7 8.78 8.41 -5.71
N LEU A 8 8.66 7.14 -5.33
CA LEU A 8 9.21 6.61 -4.08
C LEU A 8 10.51 5.87 -4.41
N ASN A 9 11.53 6.06 -3.58
CA ASN A 9 12.83 5.41 -3.70
C ASN A 9 13.08 4.48 -2.51
N ILE A 10 14.10 3.63 -2.63
CA ILE A 10 14.55 2.75 -1.55
C ILE A 10 15.01 3.60 -0.37
N GLY A 11 14.58 3.25 0.84
CA GLY A 11 14.86 4.00 2.06
C GLY A 11 13.79 5.05 2.41
N ASP A 12 12.91 5.41 1.47
CA ASP A 12 11.78 6.27 1.77
C ASP A 12 10.77 5.56 2.69
N THR A 13 10.17 6.32 3.60
CA THR A 13 9.02 5.83 4.37
C THR A 13 7.85 5.56 3.43
N ALA A 14 7.35 4.33 3.44
CA ALA A 14 6.18 3.94 2.66
C ALA A 14 4.94 4.74 3.09
N PRO A 15 4.15 5.29 2.15
CA PRO A 15 2.92 6.01 2.50
C PRO A 15 1.91 5.09 3.18
N LEU A 16 1.29 5.58 4.25
CA LEU A 16 0.19 4.88 4.89
C LEU A 16 -0.99 4.78 3.92
N PHE A 17 -1.63 3.62 3.94
CA PHE A 17 -2.86 3.37 3.21
C PHE A 17 -3.77 2.48 4.04
N THR A 18 -5.07 2.64 3.79
CA THR A 18 -6.11 1.70 4.16
C THR A 18 -6.93 1.44 2.91
N LEU A 19 -6.97 0.19 2.46
CA LEU A 19 -7.64 -0.20 1.21
C LEU A 19 -8.59 -1.38 1.44
N PRO A 20 -9.71 -1.44 0.71
CA PRO A 20 -10.60 -2.59 0.76
C PRO A 20 -9.92 -3.82 0.15
N SER A 21 -10.10 -4.96 0.78
CA SER A 21 -9.69 -6.27 0.25
C SER A 21 -10.86 -7.02 -0.36
N HIS A 22 -10.53 -8.00 -1.21
CA HIS A 22 -11.53 -8.91 -1.79
C HIS A 22 -12.28 -9.75 -0.73
N GLN A 23 -11.72 -9.91 0.46
CA GLN A 23 -12.31 -10.68 1.56
C GLN A 23 -13.32 -9.87 2.39
N ARG A 24 -13.81 -8.73 1.87
CA ARG A 24 -14.77 -7.83 2.54
C ARG A 24 -14.26 -7.25 3.87
N GLY A 25 -12.95 -7.05 3.98
CA GLY A 25 -12.31 -6.35 5.09
C GLY A 25 -11.36 -5.25 4.60
N GLU A 26 -11.00 -4.33 5.48
CA GLU A 26 -9.98 -3.32 5.20
C GLU A 26 -8.57 -3.84 5.54
N VAL A 27 -7.59 -3.43 4.75
CA VAL A 27 -6.18 -3.71 4.99
C VAL A 27 -5.45 -2.38 5.15
N SER A 28 -4.87 -2.16 6.31
CA SER A 28 -4.02 -1.01 6.60
C SER A 28 -2.54 -1.40 6.58
N LEU A 29 -1.67 -0.53 6.09
CA LEU A 29 -0.23 -0.73 6.21
C LEU A 29 0.24 -0.67 7.67
N GLU A 30 -0.43 0.15 8.48
CA GLU A 30 -0.04 0.43 9.87
C GLU A 30 -0.08 -0.83 10.74
N THR A 31 -1.02 -1.75 10.48
CA THR A 31 -1.15 -3.00 11.25
C THR A 31 0.04 -3.95 11.11
N TYR A 32 0.90 -3.76 10.11
CA TYR A 32 2.07 -4.60 9.88
C TYR A 32 3.38 -3.96 10.36
N HIS A 33 3.35 -2.69 10.76
CA HIS A 33 4.54 -1.95 11.14
C HIS A 33 5.21 -2.56 12.38
N GLY A 34 6.48 -2.96 12.25
CA GLY A 34 7.24 -3.59 13.33
C GLY A 34 6.83 -5.04 13.65
N VAL A 35 5.84 -5.59 12.95
CA VAL A 35 5.36 -6.97 13.15
C VAL A 35 5.91 -7.88 12.06
N GLN A 36 5.81 -7.47 10.80
CA GLN A 36 6.29 -8.28 9.67
C GLN A 36 6.63 -7.43 8.44
N HIS A 37 7.47 -7.96 7.55
CA HIS A 37 7.75 -7.35 6.26
C HIS A 37 6.54 -7.48 5.32
N VAL A 38 6.28 -6.45 4.52
CA VAL A 38 5.16 -6.39 3.57
C VAL A 38 5.70 -6.21 2.16
N ILE A 39 5.18 -7.01 1.22
CA ILE A 39 5.47 -6.89 -0.21
C ILE A 39 4.22 -6.33 -0.90
N LEU A 40 4.37 -5.21 -1.61
CA LEU A 40 3.29 -4.60 -2.39
C LEU A 40 3.49 -4.87 -3.88
N THR A 41 2.48 -5.47 -4.51
CA THR A 41 2.47 -5.75 -5.94
C THR A 41 1.42 -4.87 -6.62
N PHE A 42 1.86 -4.03 -7.56
CA PHE A 42 0.98 -3.15 -8.33
C PHE A 42 0.80 -3.72 -9.74
N PHE A 43 -0.45 -3.82 -10.20
CA PHE A 43 -0.80 -4.32 -11.53
C PHE A 43 -1.96 -3.51 -12.12
N ARG A 44 -2.06 -3.44 -13.46
CA ARG A 44 -3.11 -2.69 -14.16
C ARG A 44 -4.29 -3.61 -14.46
N GLY A 45 -5.42 -3.41 -13.76
CA GLY A 45 -6.68 -4.13 -13.98
C GLY A 45 -6.78 -5.47 -13.24
N THR A 46 -7.99 -5.99 -13.06
CA THR A 46 -8.22 -7.33 -12.51
C THR A 46 -8.23 -8.35 -13.66
N TRP A 47 -7.67 -9.55 -13.46
CA TRP A 47 -8.04 -10.71 -14.27
C TRP A 47 -9.46 -11.17 -13.93
#